data_AF-A0A061NHN9-F1
#
_entry.id   AF-A0A061NHN9-F1
#
_cell.length_a   1.000
_cell.length_b   1.000
_cell.length_c   1.000
_cell.angle_alpha   90.00
_cell.angle_beta   90.00
_cell.angle_gamma   90.00
#
_symmetry.space_group_name_H-M   'P 1'
#
loop_
_entity.id
_entity.type
_entity.pdbx_description
1 polymer ?
#
loop_
_entity_poly.entity_id
_entity_poly.type
_entity_poly.pdbx_seq_one_letter_code
_entity_poly.pdbx_strand_id
1 'polypeptide(L)' 'MVEHDQRHSVEYIQALGLRVIQGKNFKDTAKQLFTSPTTAMRRFGQLAPRMLEEVVALPEVIAIDEYKGDTNGERFQV' A
#
# COMPACT_ATOMS: atom_id res chain seq x y z
N MET A 1 14.97 -5.76 -18.84
CA MET A 1 14.28 -6.12 -20.10
C MET A 1 12.91 -5.46 -20.06
N VAL A 2 12.53 -4.72 -21.10
CA VAL A 2 11.23 -4.03 -21.18
C VAL A 2 10.21 -5.05 -21.70
N GLU A 3 9.10 -5.22 -21.00
CA GLU A 3 8.02 -6.10 -21.46
C GLU A 3 7.26 -5.49 -22.64
N HIS A 4 6.69 -6.32 -23.51
CA HIS A 4 5.78 -5.86 -24.55
C HIS A 4 4.61 -5.11 -23.88
N ASP A 5 4.23 -3.95 -24.43
CA ASP A 5 3.23 -3.01 -23.88
C ASP A 5 3.62 -2.22 -22.61
N GLN A 6 4.86 -2.31 -22.13
CA GLN A 6 5.33 -1.47 -21.01
C GLN A 6 5.51 0.00 -21.45
N ARG A 7 4.67 0.89 -20.94
CA ARG A 7 4.69 2.34 -21.28
C ARG A 7 5.56 3.22 -20.39
N HIS A 8 5.96 2.72 -19.22
CA HIS A 8 6.76 3.47 -18.24
C HIS A 8 8.07 2.75 -17.94
N SER A 9 9.09 3.49 -17.51
CA SER A 9 10.37 2.89 -17.14
C SER A 9 10.23 1.94 -15.94
N VAL A 10 11.18 1.03 -15.79
CA VAL A 10 11.21 0.08 -14.67
C VAL A 10 11.33 0.82 -13.35
N GLU A 11 12.13 1.87 -13.32
CA GLU A 11 12.37 2.74 -12.15
C GLU A 11 11.09 3.44 -11.73
N TYR A 12 10.32 3.97 -12.69
CA TYR A 12 9.01 4.57 -12.40
C TYR A 12 8.06 3.53 -11.79
N ILE A 13 8.02 2.33 -12.35
CA ILE A 13 7.17 1.23 -11.88
C ILE A 13 7.58 0.77 -10.47
N GLN A 14 8.88 0.78 -10.15
CA GLN A 14 9.40 0.50 -8.81
C GLN A 14 9.06 1.62 -7.83
N ALA A 15 9.27 2.88 -8.21
CA ALA A 15 8.92 4.04 -7.39
C ALA A 15 7.43 4.06 -7.05
N LEU A 16 6.57 3.76 -8.03
CA LEU A 16 5.13 3.60 -7.80
C LEU A 16 4.86 2.47 -6.81
N GLY A 17 5.53 1.33 -6.93
CA GLY A 17 5.40 0.21 -6.00
C GLY A 17 5.75 0.56 -4.55
N LEU A 18 6.87 1.24 -4.33
CA LEU A 18 7.26 1.71 -3.01
C LEU A 18 6.27 2.73 -2.45
N ARG A 19 5.83 3.67 -3.30
CA ARG A 19 4.98 4.76 -2.86
C ARG A 19 3.57 4.31 -2.51
N VAL A 20 3.02 3.28 -3.17
CA VAL A 20 1.70 2.74 -2.79
C VAL A 20 1.71 2.01 -1.46
N ILE A 21 2.88 1.60 -0.96
CA ILE A 21 3.05 0.97 0.36
C ILE A 21 3.27 2.03 1.45
N GLN A 22 4.12 3.03 1.16
CA GLN A 22 4.53 4.04 2.13
C GLN A 22 3.64 5.30 2.13
N GLY A 23 2.81 5.48 1.10
CA GLY A 23 1.98 6.65 0.92
C GLY A 23 0.79 6.66 1.88
N LYS A 24 0.35 7.86 2.28
CA LYS A 24 -0.81 8.04 3.15
C LYS A 24 -2.11 7.55 2.51
N ASN A 25 -2.28 7.76 1.20
CA ASN A 25 -3.41 7.27 0.42
C ASN A 25 -3.07 7.19 -1.08
N PHE A 26 -3.93 6.50 -1.84
CA PHE A 26 -3.73 6.29 -3.29
C PHE A 26 -3.91 7.55 -4.13
N LYS A 27 -4.73 8.51 -3.70
CA LYS A 27 -4.96 9.76 -4.45
C LYS A 27 -3.70 10.63 -4.46
N ASP A 28 -3.06 10.78 -3.32
CA ASP A 28 -1.83 11.56 -3.16
C ASP A 28 -0.66 10.87 -3.89
N THR A 29 -0.55 9.54 -3.75
CA THR A 29 0.46 8.75 -4.47
C THR A 29 0.31 8.91 -5.98
N ALA A 30 -0.93 8.80 -6.48
CA ALA A 30 -1.22 8.96 -7.89
C ALA A 30 -0.91 10.37 -8.40
N LYS A 31 -1.24 11.40 -7.61
CA LYS A 31 -0.91 12.80 -7.92
C LYS A 31 0.60 13.04 -8.00
N GLN A 32 1.37 12.50 -7.06
CA GLN A 32 2.83 12.66 -7.01
C GLN A 32 3.54 12.00 -8.20
N LEU A 33 2.99 10.89 -8.70
CA LEU A 33 3.56 10.12 -9.81
C LEU A 33 2.82 10.31 -11.13
N PHE A 34 1.95 11.31 -11.23
CA PHE A 34 1.22 11.66 -12.46
C PHE A 34 0.48 10.48 -13.10
N THR A 35 -0.25 9.72 -12.27
CA THR A 35 -1.06 8.58 -12.70
C THR A 35 -2.47 8.65 -12.11
N SER A 36 -3.33 7.70 -12.46
CA SER A 36 -4.67 7.62 -11.86
C SER A 36 -4.65 6.89 -10.51
N PRO A 37 -5.55 7.24 -9.57
CA PRO A 37 -5.72 6.47 -8.33
C PRO A 37 -6.01 5.00 -8.59
N THR A 38 -6.75 4.68 -9.67
CA THR A 38 -7.03 3.30 -10.09
C THR A 38 -5.78 2.54 -10.50
N THR A 39 -4.83 3.19 -11.16
CA THR A 39 -3.54 2.58 -11.51
C THR A 39 -2.70 2.31 -10.27
N ALA A 40 -2.68 3.24 -9.31
CA ALA A 40 -2.00 3.05 -8.02
C ALA A 40 -2.61 1.88 -7.23
N MET A 41 -3.94 1.80 -7.14
CA MET A 41 -4.65 0.69 -6.48
C MET A 41 -4.35 -0.66 -7.14
N ARG A 42 -4.39 -0.72 -8.48
CA ARG A 42 -4.05 -1.95 -9.22
C ARG A 42 -2.62 -2.39 -8.92
N ARG A 43 -1.68 -1.44 -8.85
CA ARG A 43 -0.28 -1.75 -8.54
C ARG A 43 -0.13 -2.30 -7.12
N PHE A 44 -0.83 -1.73 -6.14
CA PHE A 44 -0.87 -2.26 -4.79
C PHE A 44 -1.41 -3.69 -4.75
N GLY A 45 -2.53 -3.96 -5.44
CA GLY A 45 -3.12 -5.30 -5.51
C GLY A 45 -2.20 -6.37 -6.14
N GLN A 46 -1.26 -5.98 -7.00
CA GLN A 46 -0.25 -6.90 -7.55
C GLN A 46 0.90 -7.19 -6.56
N LEU A 47 1.17 -6.27 -5.64
CA LEU A 47 2.30 -6.35 -4.70
C LEU A 47 1.89 -6.97 -3.37
N ALA A 48 0.75 -6.57 -2.81
CA ALA A 48 0.31 -6.97 -1.48
C ALA A 48 0.25 -8.50 -1.27
N PRO A 49 -0.27 -9.32 -2.20
CA PRO A 49 -0.34 -10.76 -2.00
C PRO A 49 1.03 -11.43 -1.84
N ARG A 50 2.09 -10.86 -2.42
CA ARG A 50 3.46 -11.40 -2.30
C ARG A 50 4.10 -11.11 -0.95
N MET A 51 3.51 -10.20 -0.18
CA MET A 51 3.99 -9.77 1.14
C MET A 51 3.19 -10.41 2.27
N LEU A 52 2.10 -11.10 1.95
CA LEU A 52 1.28 -11.80 2.92
C LEU A 52 1.75 -13.24 3.03
N GLU A 53 2.00 -13.70 4.25
CA GLU A 53 2.20 -15.11 4.55
C GLU A 53 0.85 -15.75 4.85
N GLU A 54 0.63 -16.96 4.32
CA GLU A 54 -0.57 -17.72 4.62
C GLU A 54 -0.53 -18.18 6.09
N VAL A 55 -1.55 -17.81 6.86
CA VAL A 55 -1.69 -18.22 8.26
C VAL A 55 -2.62 -19.45 8.31
N VAL A 56 -2.03 -20.64 8.40
CA VAL A 56 -2.76 -21.92 8.40
C VAL A 56 -3.55 -22.15 9.71
N ALA A 57 -3.04 -21.62 10.82
CA ALA A 57 -3.70 -21.66 12.12
C ALA A 57 -3.35 -20.40 12.92
N LEU A 58 -4.29 -19.95 13.75
CA LEU A 58 -4.06 -18.83 14.65
C LEU A 58 -2.95 -19.21 15.66
N PRO A 59 -1.90 -18.39 15.82
CA PRO A 59 -0.86 -18.69 16.80
C PRO A 59 -1.42 -18.61 18.23
N GLU A 60 -0.80 -19.36 19.14
CA GLU A 60 -1.24 -19.50 20.54
C GLU A 60 -1.33 -18.17 21.28
N VAL A 61 -0.46 -17.22 20.92
CA VAL A 61 -0.45 -15.86 21.46
C VAL A 61 -0.45 -14.87 20.31
N ILE A 62 -1.43 -13.97 20.29
CA ILE A 62 -1.51 -12.83 19.38
C ILE A 62 -1.50 -11.53 20.18
N ALA A 63 -0.68 -10.58 19.75
CA ALA A 63 -0.79 -9.21 20.22
C ALA A 63 -1.79 -8.48 19.31
N ILE A 64 -2.96 -8.15 19.84
CA ILE A 64 -3.92 -7.25 19.19
C ILE A 64 -3.69 -5.88 19.80
N ASP A 65 -3.13 -4.98 19.01
CA ASP A 65 -3.07 -3.56 19.37
C ASP A 65 -4.17 -2.81 18.62
N GLU A 66 -4.83 -1.89 19.31
CA GLU A 66 -5.91 -1.12 18.74
C GLU A 66 -5.35 0.17 18.15
N TYR A 67 -5.29 0.24 16.82
CA TYR A 67 -4.88 1.46 16.15
C TYR A 67 -5.97 2.55 16.30
N LYS A 68 -5.77 3.45 17.26
CA LYS A 68 -6.53 4.70 17.40
C LYS A 68 -5.88 5.72 16.45
N GLY A 69 -6.45 5.94 15.27
CA GLY A 69 -5.85 6.78 14.23
C GLY A 69 -5.42 8.18 14.70
N ASP A 70 -4.62 8.88 13.87
CA ASP A 70 -4.19 10.26 14.12
C ASP A 70 -5.42 11.16 14.31
N THR A 71 -5.80 11.33 15.57
CA THR A 71 -6.91 12.18 15.95
C THR A 71 -6.28 13.55 16.18
N ASN A 72 -6.76 14.59 15.50
CA ASN A 72 -6.35 15.98 15.73
C ASN A 72 -6.84 16.47 17.12
N GLY A 73 -6.42 15.80 18.20
CA GLY A 73 -6.65 16.22 19.58
C GLY A 73 -7.92 15.70 20.26
N GLU A 74 -8.81 14.98 19.58
CA GLU A 74 -10.00 14.43 20.25
C GLU A 74 -9.66 13.13 20.99
N ARG A 75 -9.54 13.26 22.31
CA ARG A 75 -9.31 12.13 23.22
C ARG A 75 -10.61 11.33 23.37
N PHE A 76 -10.62 10.09 22.90
CA PHE A 76 -11.62 9.12 23.37
C PHE A 76 -11.04 8.39 24.57
N GLN A 77 -11.62 8.65 25.75
CA GLN A 77 -11.57 7.73 26.87
C GLN A 77 -13.01 7.53 27.37
N VAL A 78 -13.30 6.26 27.63
CA VAL A 78 -14.55 5.58 27.99
C VAL A 78 -15.50 6.37 28.88
#